data_AF-A0A367WI25-F1
#
_entry.id   AF-A0A367WI25-F1
#
_cell.length_a   1.000
_cell.length_b   1.000
_cell.length_c   1.000
_cell.angle_alpha   90.00
_cell.angle_beta   90.00
_cell.angle_gamma   90.00
#
_symmetry.space_group_name_H-M   'P 1'
#
loop_
_entity.id
_entity.type
_entity.pdbx_description
1 polymer ?
#
loop_
_entity_poly.entity_id
_entity_poly.type
_entity_poly.pdbx_seq_one_letter_code
_entity_poly.pdbx_strand_id
1 'polypeptide(L)'
;MPKSALSSARPWWRLGCQVTGVATMLVMLAGCAETQLAVHGVKRIGSQNQTSAPAQIGAYKIGKPYEIAGQWYYPAVDYEYRETGIASWYGPKFHGKYTANGEIFDQNEVSAAHRTLPLPSIVRVTNLENGRSLKVRVNDRGPFARSRIIDMSRKAAQLLGFEQQGTAKVMVEVLEAESQQAALIAQGKSVTPTTVTAAEKSTVTAAPRASVETVSLDAPPSNQPIKDFNDSPQTPKRTKYQPATPANDVAVTAQANPEVNVAAVPPSAIYVQAGAFSVYDNALNLRNRLFNLAPTKIEPIDVKGTTFYRVRLGPLATVPEADVLLDRVLATGQTGARVIVECAGAGEMTAAGC
;
A
#
# COMPACT_ATOMS: atom_id res chain seq x y z
N MET A 1 -20.55 -62.05 39.67
CA MET A 1 -21.79 -62.49 38.99
C MET A 1 -22.79 -61.34 39.02
N PRO A 2 -23.61 -61.11 37.98
CA PRO A 2 -23.34 -60.62 36.62
C PRO A 2 -24.14 -59.30 36.37
N LYS A 3 -24.25 -58.62 35.23
CA LYS A 3 -23.63 -58.58 33.89
C LYS A 3 -24.11 -57.25 33.26
N SER A 4 -23.20 -56.57 32.58
CA SER A 4 -23.47 -55.51 31.60
C SER A 4 -24.08 -56.08 30.32
N ALA A 5 -25.06 -55.37 29.76
CA ALA A 5 -25.70 -55.69 28.49
C ALA A 5 -24.87 -55.17 27.31
N LEU A 6 -24.61 -56.02 26.33
CA LEU A 6 -24.13 -55.64 25.00
C LEU A 6 -25.10 -56.23 23.97
N SER A 7 -25.54 -55.35 23.08
CA SER A 7 -26.50 -55.56 22.02
C SER A 7 -25.79 -55.61 20.67
N SER A 8 -26.46 -56.27 19.73
CA SER A 8 -26.27 -56.28 18.28
C SER A 8 -25.26 -57.29 17.70
N ALA A 9 -25.82 -58.40 17.23
CA ALA A 9 -25.37 -59.07 16.03
C ALA A 9 -26.60 -59.38 15.16
N ARG A 10 -26.60 -58.85 13.94
CA ARG A 10 -27.33 -59.40 12.77
C ARG A 10 -26.64 -60.73 12.41
N PRO A 11 -27.25 -61.74 11.74
CA PRO A 11 -27.74 -61.54 10.36
C PRO A 11 -28.75 -62.57 9.78
N TRP A 12 -29.02 -62.41 8.48
CA TRP A 12 -29.43 -63.41 7.47
C TRP A 12 -30.90 -63.56 7.02
N TRP A 13 -31.15 -62.94 5.85
CA TRP A 13 -31.69 -63.50 4.60
C TRP A 13 -33.04 -64.25 4.57
N ARG A 14 -33.98 -63.73 3.77
CA ARG A 14 -34.65 -64.38 2.60
C ARG A 14 -35.73 -63.43 2.04
N LEU A 15 -35.60 -62.96 0.79
CA LEU A 15 -36.10 -63.52 -0.49
C LEU A 15 -37.59 -63.23 -0.78
N GLY A 16 -37.85 -62.57 -1.92
CA GLY A 16 -39.18 -62.36 -2.50
C GLY A 16 -39.22 -61.07 -3.33
N CYS A 17 -38.78 -61.08 -4.60
CA CYS A 17 -39.62 -61.35 -5.78
C CYS A 17 -40.65 -60.24 -6.05
N GLN A 18 -40.39 -59.37 -7.03
CA GLN A 18 -41.27 -59.21 -8.19
C GLN A 18 -40.65 -58.29 -9.25
N VAL A 19 -40.58 -58.84 -10.45
CA VAL A 19 -40.25 -58.21 -11.72
C VAL A 19 -41.55 -57.66 -12.31
N THR A 20 -41.61 -56.37 -12.61
CA THR A 20 -42.53 -55.83 -13.62
C THR A 20 -42.04 -54.46 -14.12
N GLY A 21 -41.94 -54.31 -15.44
CA GLY A 21 -42.24 -53.03 -16.09
C GLY A 21 -41.08 -52.17 -16.62
N VAL A 22 -40.07 -52.74 -17.28
CA VAL A 22 -39.18 -51.96 -18.19
C VAL A 22 -39.66 -52.18 -19.62
N ALA A 23 -40.46 -51.25 -20.16
CA ALA A 23 -40.58 -50.92 -21.59
C ALA A 23 -41.79 -50.00 -21.81
N THR A 24 -41.56 -48.69 -21.81
CA THR A 24 -42.21 -47.75 -22.74
C THR A 24 -41.60 -46.37 -22.52
N MET A 25 -41.37 -45.66 -23.63
CA MET A 25 -40.93 -44.26 -23.72
C MET A 25 -39.42 -44.01 -23.92
N LEU A 26 -38.86 -44.74 -24.89
CA LEU A 26 -37.81 -44.23 -25.78
C LEU A 26 -38.48 -43.79 -27.09
N VAL A 27 -38.02 -42.67 -27.64
CA VAL A 27 -38.51 -41.93 -28.84
C VAL A 27 -39.52 -40.81 -28.56
N MET A 28 -39.00 -39.65 -28.13
CA MET A 28 -39.20 -38.38 -28.83
C MET A 28 -37.90 -37.55 -28.70
N LEU A 29 -37.01 -37.77 -29.67
CA LEU A 29 -35.86 -36.92 -29.98
C LEU A 29 -36.36 -35.69 -30.74
N ALA A 30 -36.42 -34.53 -30.08
CA ALA A 30 -36.30 -33.18 -30.65
C ALA A 30 -36.64 -32.15 -29.56
N GLY A 31 -35.65 -31.75 -28.78
CA GLY A 31 -35.79 -30.72 -27.76
C GLY A 31 -34.54 -29.87 -27.69
N CYS A 32 -34.58 -28.75 -28.42
CA CYS A 32 -33.68 -27.60 -28.44
C CYS A 32 -32.52 -27.61 -27.43
N ALA A 33 -31.33 -27.99 -27.89
CA ALA A 33 -30.07 -27.62 -27.25
C ALA A 33 -29.58 -26.32 -27.92
N GLU A 34 -30.08 -25.19 -27.44
CA GLU A 34 -29.58 -23.88 -27.84
C GLU A 34 -29.51 -22.96 -26.62
N THR A 35 -28.40 -22.23 -26.55
CA THR A 35 -28.11 -21.09 -25.66
C THR A 35 -27.67 -21.41 -24.22
N GLN A 36 -26.39 -21.76 -24.04
CA GLN A 36 -25.51 -21.16 -23.00
C GLN A 36 -24.04 -21.48 -23.30
N LEU A 37 -23.53 -21.06 -24.46
CA LEU A 37 -22.07 -21.03 -24.70
C LEU A 37 -21.69 -19.86 -25.61
N ALA A 38 -22.10 -18.66 -25.24
CA ALA A 38 -21.73 -17.43 -25.95
C ALA A 38 -21.69 -16.22 -25.00
N VAL A 39 -20.95 -16.31 -23.88
CA VAL A 39 -20.61 -15.11 -23.08
C VAL A 39 -19.15 -15.06 -22.59
N HIS A 40 -18.29 -16.03 -22.95
CA HIS A 40 -16.87 -16.00 -22.57
C HIS A 40 -15.88 -15.79 -23.74
N GLY A 41 -16.36 -15.42 -24.93
CA GLY A 41 -15.53 -15.33 -26.14
C GLY A 41 -15.37 -13.96 -26.80
N VAL A 42 -16.00 -12.89 -26.29
CA VAL A 42 -15.93 -11.55 -26.92
C VAL A 42 -15.55 -10.49 -25.89
N LYS A 43 -14.31 -10.56 -25.39
CA LYS A 43 -13.57 -9.39 -24.90
C LYS A 43 -12.06 -9.67 -24.87
N ARG A 44 -11.51 -10.15 -26.00
CA ARG A 44 -10.06 -10.24 -26.20
C ARG A 44 -9.70 -10.05 -27.68
N ILE A 45 -10.01 -8.87 -28.22
CA ILE A 45 -9.16 -8.14 -29.18
C ILE A 45 -9.44 -6.67 -28.89
N GLY A 46 -8.56 -6.10 -28.10
CA GLY A 46 -8.58 -4.74 -27.59
C GLY A 46 -7.22 -4.56 -26.97
N SER A 47 -6.26 -4.28 -27.85
CA SER A 47 -4.86 -4.11 -27.52
C SER A 47 -4.68 -3.11 -26.39
N GLN A 48 -3.59 -3.32 -25.68
CA GLN A 48 -3.06 -2.50 -24.60
C GLN A 48 -3.41 -1.02 -24.69
N ASN A 49 -4.30 -0.59 -23.81
CA ASN A 49 -4.20 0.66 -23.09
C ASN A 49 -4.88 0.40 -21.76
N GLN A 50 -4.11 -0.12 -20.80
CA GLN A 50 -4.42 0.18 -19.40
C GLN A 50 -4.26 1.69 -19.26
N THR A 51 -5.30 2.43 -19.63
CA THR A 51 -5.51 3.77 -19.11
C THR A 51 -5.63 3.60 -17.61
N SER A 52 -4.51 3.82 -16.91
CA SER A 52 -4.51 4.12 -15.50
C SER A 52 -5.67 5.07 -15.27
N ALA A 53 -6.64 4.69 -14.43
CA ALA A 53 -7.68 5.63 -14.03
C ALA A 53 -6.96 6.92 -13.56
N PRO A 54 -7.44 8.11 -13.94
CA PRO A 54 -6.81 9.34 -13.50
C PRO A 54 -6.71 9.30 -11.98
N ALA A 55 -5.50 9.50 -11.44
CA ALA A 55 -5.26 9.49 -10.01
C ALA A 55 -6.31 10.38 -9.34
N GLN A 56 -7.11 9.81 -8.44
CA GLN A 56 -8.15 10.56 -7.76
C GLN A 56 -7.47 11.68 -6.95
N ILE A 57 -7.74 12.93 -7.31
CA ILE A 57 -7.20 14.07 -6.59
C ILE A 57 -8.25 14.45 -5.54
N GLY A 58 -8.06 13.97 -4.31
CA GLY A 58 -8.89 14.38 -3.19
C GLY A 58 -8.68 15.85 -2.82
N ALA A 59 -9.63 16.42 -2.09
CA ALA A 59 -9.56 17.82 -1.66
C ALA A 59 -8.43 18.03 -0.65
N TYR A 60 -7.70 19.15 -0.78
CA TYR A 60 -6.74 19.52 0.24
C TYR A 60 -7.43 19.88 1.55
N LYS A 61 -7.00 19.27 2.67
CA LYS A 61 -7.45 19.64 4.01
C LYS A 61 -6.44 19.29 5.09
N ILE A 62 -6.23 20.22 6.02
CA ILE A 62 -5.64 19.92 7.32
C ILE A 62 -6.72 19.25 8.19
N GLY A 63 -7.91 19.85 8.23
CA GLY A 63 -9.05 19.36 9.01
C GLY A 63 -9.12 20.00 10.39
N LYS A 64 -10.31 19.94 11.00
CA LYS A 64 -10.54 20.40 12.37
C LYS A 64 -10.08 19.34 13.37
N PRO A 65 -9.74 19.73 14.62
CA PRO A 65 -9.55 18.77 15.71
C PRO A 65 -10.75 17.84 15.83
N TYR A 66 -10.49 16.58 16.14
CA TYR A 66 -11.53 15.56 16.25
C TYR A 66 -11.17 14.54 17.33
N GLU A 67 -12.20 13.88 17.86
CA GLU A 67 -12.08 12.92 18.96
C GLU A 67 -12.49 11.52 18.49
N ILE A 68 -11.69 10.52 18.84
CA ILE A 68 -12.02 9.11 18.64
C ILE A 68 -11.79 8.38 19.97
N ALA A 69 -12.84 7.74 20.51
CA ALA A 69 -12.78 6.94 21.73
C ALA A 69 -12.13 7.67 22.94
N GLY A 70 -12.49 8.94 23.17
CA GLY A 70 -11.94 9.72 24.29
C GLY A 70 -10.61 10.44 24.00
N GLN A 71 -9.97 10.15 22.87
CA GLN A 71 -8.68 10.71 22.50
C GLN A 71 -8.82 11.79 21.42
N TRP A 72 -8.30 12.98 21.72
CA TRP A 72 -8.26 14.11 20.81
C TRP A 72 -7.07 14.02 19.84
N TYR A 73 -7.34 14.36 18.58
CA TYR A 73 -6.37 14.49 17.52
C TYR A 73 -6.43 15.89 16.94
N TYR A 74 -5.26 16.49 16.72
CA TYR A 74 -5.11 17.85 16.23
C TYR A 74 -4.34 17.83 14.91
N PRO A 75 -5.02 17.73 13.76
CA PRO A 75 -4.35 17.83 12.49
C PRO A 75 -3.64 19.17 12.33
N ALA A 76 -2.39 19.12 11.86
CA ALA A 76 -1.54 20.29 11.67
C ALA A 76 -0.55 20.04 10.54
N VAL A 77 -0.07 21.10 9.93
CA VAL A 77 1.07 21.02 9.01
C VAL A 77 2.33 20.83 9.83
N ASP A 78 3.07 19.78 9.50
CA ASP A 78 4.39 19.49 10.07
C ASP A 78 5.24 18.87 8.96
N TYR A 79 6.06 19.70 8.31
CA TYR A 79 6.94 19.27 7.22
C TYR A 79 8.22 18.60 7.74
N GLU A 80 8.52 18.76 9.03
CA GLU A 80 9.65 18.11 9.71
C GLU A 80 9.21 16.79 10.38
N TYR A 81 7.95 16.38 10.19
CA TYR A 81 7.40 15.20 10.82
C TYR A 81 8.25 13.96 10.50
N ARG A 82 8.76 13.37 11.57
CA ARG A 82 9.54 12.15 11.55
C ARG A 82 9.20 11.33 12.80
N GLU A 83 8.63 10.14 12.61
CA GLU A 83 8.25 9.28 13.73
C GLU A 83 8.56 7.81 13.44
N THR A 84 9.13 7.12 14.42
CA THR A 84 9.26 5.67 14.44
C THR A 84 8.13 5.05 15.26
N GLY A 85 7.57 3.95 14.75
CA GLY A 85 6.44 3.31 15.41
C GLY A 85 6.02 2.04 14.69
N ILE A 86 4.80 1.61 14.96
CA ILE A 86 4.23 0.42 14.33
C ILE A 86 3.27 0.84 13.22
N ALA A 87 3.48 0.30 12.03
CA ALA A 87 2.49 0.34 10.94
C ALA A 87 1.55 -0.86 11.02
N SER A 88 0.33 -0.66 10.55
CA SER A 88 -0.60 -1.72 10.16
C SER A 88 -1.04 -1.48 8.71
N TRP A 89 -1.93 -2.33 8.20
CA TRP A 89 -2.57 -2.10 6.91
C TRP A 89 -4.07 -2.34 6.99
N TYR A 90 -4.82 -1.58 6.19
CA TYR A 90 -6.27 -1.65 6.08
C TYR A 90 -6.69 -2.13 4.70
N GLY A 91 -7.83 -2.84 4.65
CA GLY A 91 -8.09 -3.82 3.59
C GLY A 91 -9.52 -3.85 3.04
N PRO A 92 -9.99 -5.02 2.58
CA PRO A 92 -11.18 -5.18 1.74
C PRO A 92 -12.46 -4.52 2.28
N LYS A 93 -12.60 -4.41 3.61
CA LYS A 93 -13.75 -3.75 4.26
C LYS A 93 -13.88 -2.26 3.92
N PHE A 94 -12.80 -1.62 3.49
CA PHE A 94 -12.77 -0.21 3.11
C PHE A 94 -12.76 0.00 1.60
N HIS A 95 -12.46 -1.03 0.81
CA HIS A 95 -12.33 -0.91 -0.65
C HIS A 95 -13.61 -0.33 -1.28
N GLY A 96 -13.45 0.66 -2.14
CA GLY A 96 -14.56 1.36 -2.79
C GLY A 96 -15.27 2.42 -1.93
N LYS A 97 -14.84 2.64 -0.68
CA LYS A 97 -15.38 3.69 0.19
C LYS A 97 -14.61 4.99 0.04
N TYR A 98 -15.25 6.10 0.40
CA TYR A 98 -14.59 7.39 0.47
C TYR A 98 -13.57 7.43 1.62
N THR A 99 -12.37 7.86 1.29
CA THR A 99 -11.34 8.31 2.23
C THR A 99 -11.71 9.66 2.81
N ALA A 100 -11.01 10.08 3.86
CA ALA A 100 -11.24 11.36 4.50
C ALA A 100 -11.16 12.53 3.51
N ASN A 101 -10.24 12.54 2.54
CA ASN A 101 -10.13 13.65 1.57
C ASN A 101 -11.05 13.51 0.34
N GLY A 102 -11.97 12.53 0.33
CA GLY A 102 -13.00 12.38 -0.68
C GLY A 102 -12.63 11.50 -1.87
N GLU A 103 -11.45 10.89 -1.88
CA GLU A 103 -11.09 9.90 -2.90
C GLU A 103 -11.73 8.55 -2.60
N ILE A 104 -11.97 7.74 -3.63
CA ILE A 104 -12.37 6.34 -3.46
C ILE A 104 -11.13 5.51 -3.11
N PHE A 105 -11.18 4.79 -1.99
CA PHE A 105 -10.08 3.93 -1.56
C PHE A 105 -9.98 2.66 -2.44
N ASP A 106 -8.84 2.50 -3.10
CA ASP A 106 -8.43 1.23 -3.70
C ASP A 106 -7.30 0.57 -2.88
N GLN A 107 -7.54 -0.64 -2.38
CA GLN A 107 -6.54 -1.41 -1.64
C GLN A 107 -5.37 -1.87 -2.51
N ASN A 108 -5.56 -1.90 -3.84
CA ASN A 108 -4.55 -2.30 -4.82
C ASN A 108 -3.68 -1.12 -5.29
N GLU A 109 -4.01 0.10 -4.88
CA GLU A 109 -3.19 1.30 -5.10
C GLU A 109 -2.32 1.60 -3.88
N VAL A 110 -1.24 2.36 -4.09
CA VAL A 110 -0.34 2.78 -3.02
C VAL A 110 -0.89 4.03 -2.34
N SER A 111 -1.40 3.85 -1.12
CA SER A 111 -1.94 4.92 -0.28
C SER A 111 -1.76 4.59 1.21
N ALA A 112 -1.98 5.57 2.07
CA ALA A 112 -1.89 5.43 3.52
C ALA A 112 -2.88 6.35 4.26
N ALA A 113 -3.16 6.00 5.51
CA ALA A 113 -3.93 6.79 6.45
C ALA A 113 -3.01 7.30 7.58
N HIS A 114 -3.15 8.58 7.93
CA HIS A 114 -2.45 9.19 9.06
C HIS A 114 -3.39 10.06 9.91
N ARG A 115 -3.15 10.12 11.22
CA ARG A 115 -4.05 10.75 12.17
C ARG A 115 -4.09 12.28 12.01
N THR A 116 -2.93 12.90 11.84
CA THR A 116 -2.81 14.37 11.97
C THR A 116 -2.15 15.08 10.80
N LEU A 117 -1.62 14.35 9.81
CA LEU A 117 -0.95 15.01 8.67
C LEU A 117 -2.00 15.64 7.74
N PRO A 118 -1.67 16.75 7.05
CA PRO A 118 -2.53 17.31 6.01
C PRO A 118 -2.83 16.26 4.93
N LEU A 119 -3.98 16.38 4.27
CA LEU A 119 -4.35 15.52 3.16
C LEU A 119 -4.45 16.35 1.88
N PRO A 120 -3.95 15.85 0.74
CA PRO A 120 -2.95 14.79 0.68
C PRO A 120 -1.60 15.25 1.29
N SER A 121 -0.81 14.31 1.81
CA SER A 121 0.62 14.48 2.08
C SER A 121 1.40 13.35 1.42
N ILE A 122 2.68 13.57 1.10
CA ILE A 122 3.58 12.53 0.62
C ILE A 122 4.58 12.21 1.72
N VAL A 123 4.66 10.94 2.11
CA VAL A 123 5.58 10.47 3.14
C VAL A 123 6.46 9.34 2.60
N ARG A 124 7.70 9.25 3.08
CA ARG A 124 8.51 8.05 2.95
C ARG A 124 8.23 7.17 4.16
N VAL A 125 7.87 5.91 3.89
CA VAL A 125 7.73 4.88 4.93
C VAL A 125 8.84 3.87 4.73
N THR A 126 9.67 3.68 5.75
CA THR A 126 10.75 2.68 5.76
C THR A 126 10.40 1.58 6.75
N ASN A 127 10.38 0.33 6.29
CA ASN A 127 10.26 -0.84 7.14
C ASN A 127 11.61 -1.15 7.80
N LEU A 128 11.65 -1.00 9.12
CA LEU A 128 12.86 -1.13 9.95
C LEU A 128 13.27 -2.59 10.21
N GLU A 129 12.55 -3.56 9.64
CA GLU A 129 12.86 -4.99 9.74
C GLU A 129 13.57 -5.53 8.49
N ASN A 130 13.41 -4.86 7.35
CA ASN A 130 13.94 -5.33 6.06
C ASN A 130 14.57 -4.23 5.19
N GLY A 131 14.54 -2.98 5.63
CA GLY A 131 15.17 -1.87 4.93
C GLY A 131 14.42 -1.35 3.71
N ARG A 132 13.25 -1.91 3.38
CA ARG A 132 12.43 -1.46 2.26
C ARG A 132 11.77 -0.14 2.60
N SER A 133 11.84 0.81 1.68
CA SER A 133 11.18 2.10 1.77
C SER A 133 10.32 2.38 0.55
N LEU A 134 9.25 3.13 0.77
CA LEU A 134 8.27 3.46 -0.26
C LEU A 134 7.75 4.89 -0.02
N LYS A 135 7.72 5.70 -1.09
CA LYS A 135 6.98 6.97 -1.07
C LYS A 135 5.49 6.67 -1.21
N VAL A 136 4.69 7.13 -0.26
CA VAL A 136 3.25 6.88 -0.24
C VAL A 136 2.49 8.18 -0.04
N ARG A 137 1.31 8.21 -0.62
CA ARG A 137 0.37 9.32 -0.49
C ARG A 137 -0.57 9.04 0.67
N VAL A 138 -0.62 9.96 1.62
CA VAL A 138 -1.56 9.96 2.73
C VAL A 138 -2.81 10.68 2.28
N ASN A 139 -3.94 9.98 2.23
CA ASN A 139 -5.23 10.52 1.78
C ASN A 139 -6.38 10.25 2.75
N ASP A 140 -6.12 9.46 3.80
CA ASP A 140 -7.13 9.09 4.78
C ASP A 140 -6.70 9.37 6.23
N ARG A 141 -7.66 9.24 7.16
CA ARG A 141 -7.50 9.43 8.60
C ARG A 141 -7.47 8.08 9.32
N GLY A 142 -6.64 8.00 10.36
CA GLY A 142 -6.35 6.76 11.11
C GLY A 142 -4.85 6.52 11.19
N PRO A 143 -4.37 5.44 11.82
CA PRO A 143 -5.13 4.43 12.56
C PRO A 143 -5.57 4.96 13.94
N PHE A 144 -6.64 4.37 14.50
CA PHE A 144 -7.14 4.71 15.85
C PHE A 144 -6.98 3.58 16.87
N ALA A 145 -6.39 2.46 16.46
CA ALA A 145 -6.22 1.29 17.30
C ALA A 145 -4.75 1.10 17.70
N ARG A 146 -4.54 0.60 18.93
CA ARG A 146 -3.28 -0.06 19.36
C ARG A 146 -2.00 0.76 19.09
N SER A 147 -2.03 2.07 19.30
CA SER A 147 -0.86 2.95 19.10
C SER A 147 -0.21 2.89 17.70
N ARG A 148 -0.92 2.44 16.66
CA ARG A 148 -0.37 2.34 15.29
C ARG A 148 -0.23 3.70 14.63
N ILE A 149 0.96 4.07 14.19
CA ILE A 149 1.23 5.45 13.74
C ILE A 149 0.75 5.70 12.30
N ILE A 150 0.70 4.64 11.48
CA ILE A 150 0.29 4.73 10.08
C ILE A 150 -0.41 3.44 9.65
N ASP A 151 -1.42 3.59 8.80
CA ASP A 151 -2.17 2.49 8.21
C ASP A 151 -1.91 2.49 6.71
N MET A 152 -1.32 1.42 6.19
CA MET A 152 -0.98 1.30 4.77
C MET A 152 -2.11 0.65 3.99
N SER A 153 -2.23 0.92 2.69
CA SER A 153 -3.03 0.07 1.82
C SER A 153 -2.42 -1.33 1.73
N ARG A 154 -3.22 -2.32 1.34
CA ARG A 154 -2.74 -3.69 1.10
C ARG A 154 -1.57 -3.71 0.11
N LYS A 155 -1.65 -2.96 -1.00
CA LYS A 155 -0.57 -2.89 -1.98
C LYS A 155 0.71 -2.30 -1.40
N ALA A 156 0.60 -1.23 -0.61
CA ALA A 156 1.77 -0.62 0.03
C ALA A 156 2.41 -1.58 1.06
N ALA A 157 1.60 -2.30 1.84
CA ALA A 157 2.09 -3.33 2.76
C ALA A 157 2.78 -4.51 2.06
N GLN A 158 2.27 -4.92 0.90
CA GLN A 158 2.91 -5.93 0.05
C GLN A 158 4.29 -5.47 -0.42
N LEU A 159 4.40 -4.24 -0.92
CA LEU A 159 5.66 -3.67 -1.41
C LEU A 159 6.69 -3.51 -0.29
N LEU A 160 6.27 -3.01 0.88
CA LEU A 160 7.09 -2.90 2.08
C LEU A 160 7.37 -4.24 2.77
N GLY A 161 6.76 -5.33 2.32
CA GLY A 161 7.04 -6.69 2.76
C GLY A 161 6.49 -7.05 4.13
N PHE A 162 5.32 -6.52 4.52
CA PHE A 162 4.67 -6.87 5.79
C PHE A 162 3.18 -7.24 5.68
N GLU A 163 2.64 -7.42 4.46
CA GLU A 163 1.23 -7.81 4.25
C GLU A 163 0.84 -9.04 5.07
N GLN A 164 1.67 -10.09 5.06
CA GLN A 164 1.40 -11.37 5.74
C GLN A 164 1.52 -11.27 7.26
N GLN A 165 2.50 -10.49 7.75
CA GLN A 165 2.72 -10.23 9.17
C GLN A 165 1.62 -9.32 9.76
N GLY A 166 0.98 -8.50 8.92
CA GLY A 166 -0.08 -7.56 9.32
C GLY A 166 0.43 -6.25 9.90
N THR A 167 1.59 -6.28 10.57
CA THR A 167 2.24 -5.11 11.17
C THR A 167 3.74 -5.13 10.95
N ALA A 168 4.38 -3.96 10.96
CA ALA A 168 5.83 -3.83 10.92
C ALA A 168 6.30 -2.64 11.75
N LYS A 169 7.53 -2.71 12.25
CA LYS A 169 8.25 -1.53 12.73
C LYS A 169 8.59 -0.64 11.53
N VAL A 170 8.19 0.64 11.60
CA VAL A 170 8.44 1.60 10.52
C VAL A 170 8.99 2.92 11.03
N MET A 171 9.65 3.64 10.13
CA MET A 171 9.86 5.08 10.22
C MET A 171 9.00 5.77 9.16
N VAL A 172 8.33 6.85 9.54
CA VAL A 172 7.54 7.71 8.66
C VAL A 172 8.17 9.09 8.62
N GLU A 173 8.45 9.58 7.41
CA GLU A 173 9.04 10.90 7.18
C GLU A 173 8.20 11.67 6.17
N VAL A 174 7.83 12.92 6.48
CA VAL A 174 7.18 13.79 5.49
C VAL A 174 8.20 14.23 4.43
N LEU A 175 7.81 14.17 3.17
CA LEU A 175 8.56 14.74 2.06
C LEU A 175 7.95 16.11 1.75
N GLU A 176 8.60 17.18 2.23
CA GLU A 176 8.05 18.54 2.19
C GLU A 176 7.70 18.99 0.77
N ALA A 177 8.67 18.96 -0.15
CA ALA A 177 8.48 19.45 -1.51
C ALA A 177 7.34 18.73 -2.24
N GLU A 178 7.32 17.40 -2.17
CA GLU A 178 6.26 16.58 -2.77
C GLU A 178 4.91 16.79 -2.07
N SER A 179 4.88 17.00 -0.76
CA SER A 179 3.65 17.29 -0.01
C SER A 179 3.06 18.65 -0.36
N GLN A 180 3.90 19.68 -0.50
CA GLN A 180 3.48 21.01 -0.95
C GLN A 180 2.95 20.95 -2.39
N GLN A 181 3.64 20.23 -3.28
CA GLN A 181 3.16 20.02 -4.64
C GLN A 181 1.80 19.31 -4.67
N ALA A 182 1.64 18.23 -3.89
CA ALA A 182 0.37 17.51 -3.78
C ALA A 182 -0.76 18.42 -3.26
N ALA A 183 -0.47 19.28 -2.28
CA ALA A 183 -1.43 20.25 -1.75
C ALA A 183 -1.86 21.29 -2.79
N LEU A 184 -0.92 21.81 -3.60
CA LEU A 184 -1.22 22.78 -4.67
C LEU A 184 -2.11 22.15 -5.76
N ILE A 185 -1.77 20.92 -6.18
CA ILE A 185 -2.56 20.16 -7.15
C ILE A 185 -3.99 19.94 -6.62
N ALA A 186 -4.12 19.51 -5.36
CA ALA A 186 -5.41 19.29 -4.71
C ALA A 186 -6.24 20.59 -4.48
N GLN A 187 -5.60 21.75 -4.56
CA GLN A 187 -6.26 23.07 -4.53
C GLN A 187 -6.61 23.60 -5.93
N GLY A 188 -6.38 22.81 -7.00
CA GLY A 188 -6.63 23.23 -8.38
C GLY A 188 -5.64 24.26 -8.90
N LYS A 189 -4.51 24.47 -8.21
CA LYS A 189 -3.45 25.37 -8.66
C LYS A 189 -2.58 24.65 -9.70
N SER A 190 -2.36 25.29 -10.84
CA SER A 190 -1.43 24.79 -11.85
C SER A 190 -0.02 24.77 -11.28
N VAL A 191 0.52 23.57 -11.02
CA VAL A 191 1.91 23.40 -10.65
C VAL A 191 2.70 23.13 -11.93
N THR A 192 3.46 24.10 -12.41
CA THR A 192 4.56 23.80 -13.33
C THR A 192 5.53 22.94 -12.51
N PRO A 193 5.95 21.75 -12.97
CA PRO A 193 6.91 20.94 -12.22
C PRO A 193 8.12 21.83 -11.96
N THR A 194 8.30 22.24 -10.71
CA THR A 194 9.44 23.05 -10.32
C THR A 194 10.60 22.10 -10.38
N THR A 195 11.31 22.18 -11.51
CA THR A 195 12.71 21.86 -11.72
C THR A 195 13.35 21.15 -10.53
N VAL A 196 13.62 19.86 -10.72
CA VAL A 196 14.95 19.31 -10.39
C VAL A 196 15.99 20.41 -10.64
N THR A 197 16.75 20.73 -9.61
CA THR A 197 17.79 21.76 -9.62
C THR A 197 18.55 21.71 -10.94
N ALA A 198 18.71 22.88 -11.58
CA ALA A 198 19.40 23.01 -12.87
C ALA A 198 20.86 22.50 -12.87
N ALA A 199 21.38 22.05 -11.73
CA ALA A 199 22.70 21.46 -11.55
C ALA A 199 22.81 19.99 -12.03
N GLU A 200 21.72 19.26 -12.28
CA GLU A 200 21.79 17.88 -12.83
C GLU A 200 21.49 17.78 -14.34
N LYS A 201 21.11 18.88 -14.99
CA LYS A 201 20.76 18.87 -16.43
C LYS A 201 21.95 19.13 -17.37
N SER A 202 23.17 19.25 -16.83
CA SER A 202 24.38 19.56 -17.61
C SER A 202 25.35 18.39 -17.83
N THR A 203 25.01 17.15 -17.50
CA THR A 203 25.95 16.01 -17.68
C THR A 203 25.45 14.85 -18.54
N VAL A 204 24.34 14.97 -19.26
CA VAL A 204 23.99 13.97 -20.29
C VAL A 204 24.08 14.60 -21.68
N THR A 205 25.31 14.73 -22.17
CA THR A 205 25.55 14.72 -23.62
C THR A 205 25.11 13.35 -24.12
N ALA A 206 24.08 13.31 -24.97
CA ALA A 206 23.63 12.08 -25.61
C ALA A 206 24.83 11.38 -26.26
N ALA A 207 25.12 10.15 -25.85
CA ALA A 207 26.10 9.30 -26.52
C ALA A 207 25.70 9.17 -28.01
N PRO A 208 26.67 9.21 -28.95
CA PRO A 208 26.36 9.05 -30.36
C PRO A 208 25.73 7.67 -30.57
N ARG A 209 24.51 7.65 -31.13
CA ARG A 209 23.92 6.42 -31.64
C ARG A 209 24.69 6.04 -32.90
N ALA A 210 25.35 4.89 -32.89
CA ALA A 210 25.88 4.29 -34.10
C ALA A 210 24.74 4.12 -35.12
N SER A 211 24.95 4.61 -36.33
CA SER A 211 24.08 4.36 -37.47
C SER A 211 24.06 2.86 -37.74
N VAL A 212 22.88 2.24 -37.63
CA VAL A 212 22.67 0.86 -38.07
C VAL A 212 22.53 0.88 -39.59
N GLU A 213 23.54 0.40 -40.30
CA GLU A 213 23.42 0.05 -41.72
C GLU A 213 22.57 -1.22 -41.84
N THR A 214 21.46 -1.11 -42.58
CA THR A 214 20.68 -2.27 -42.98
C THR A 214 21.35 -2.93 -44.17
N VAL A 215 21.92 -4.12 -43.97
CA VAL A 215 22.38 -4.98 -45.07
C VAL A 215 21.15 -5.66 -45.69
N SER A 216 20.86 -5.35 -46.95
CA SER A 216 19.92 -6.12 -47.77
C SER A 216 20.60 -7.41 -48.23
N LEU A 217 19.94 -8.55 -48.01
CA LEU A 217 20.34 -9.83 -48.59
C LEU A 217 19.81 -9.92 -50.02
N ASP A 218 20.65 -10.38 -50.95
CA ASP A 218 20.28 -10.58 -52.36
C ASP A 218 19.19 -11.64 -52.52
N ALA A 219 18.29 -11.41 -53.47
CA ALA A 219 17.25 -12.35 -53.85
C ALA A 219 17.84 -13.54 -54.65
N PRO A 220 17.35 -14.78 -54.44
CA PRO A 220 17.79 -15.94 -55.21
C PRO A 220 17.32 -15.87 -56.68
N PRO A 221 18.05 -16.48 -57.62
CA PRO A 221 17.86 -16.27 -59.05
C PRO A 221 16.57 -16.87 -59.62
N SER A 222 16.11 -16.16 -60.65
CA SER A 222 14.89 -16.29 -61.44
C SER A 222 14.67 -17.63 -62.14
N ASN A 223 13.40 -18.06 -62.21
CA ASN A 223 12.86 -18.84 -63.32
C ASN A 223 11.69 -18.06 -63.96
N GLN A 224 11.80 -17.80 -65.26
CA GLN A 224 10.83 -17.13 -66.17
C GLN A 224 9.70 -18.09 -66.60
N PRO A 225 8.75 -17.73 -67.50
CA PRO A 225 7.86 -16.55 -67.56
C PRO A 225 6.39 -16.95 -67.85
N ILE A 226 5.39 -16.12 -67.48
CA ILE A 226 4.07 -16.20 -68.16
C ILE A 226 3.39 -14.81 -68.28
N LYS A 227 3.38 -14.33 -69.55
CA LYS A 227 2.41 -13.52 -70.33
C LYS A 227 1.61 -12.37 -69.69
N ASP A 228 1.88 -11.19 -70.25
CA ASP A 228 0.98 -10.13 -70.72
C ASP A 228 -0.42 -10.03 -70.08
N PHE A 229 -0.68 -8.90 -69.41
CA PHE A 229 -1.89 -8.11 -69.68
C PHE A 229 -1.61 -6.62 -69.51
N ASN A 230 -1.94 -5.91 -70.58
CA ASN A 230 -1.83 -4.48 -70.81
C ASN A 230 -3.07 -3.79 -70.20
N ASP A 231 -2.89 -2.86 -69.26
CA ASP A 231 -3.82 -1.72 -69.14
C ASP A 231 -3.19 -0.56 -68.35
N SER A 232 -3.21 0.63 -68.94
CA SER A 232 -2.95 1.90 -68.26
C SER A 232 -4.27 2.64 -68.18
N PRO A 233 -4.68 3.10 -66.99
CA PRO A 233 -5.06 4.50 -66.93
C PRO A 233 -4.63 5.24 -65.64
N GLN A 234 -3.94 6.34 -65.87
CA GLN A 234 -4.14 7.68 -65.29
C GLN A 234 -4.38 7.81 -63.77
N THR A 235 -3.42 8.51 -63.17
CA THR A 235 -3.43 9.10 -61.84
C THR A 235 -4.54 10.15 -61.64
N PRO A 236 -5.32 10.06 -60.55
CA PRO A 236 -5.96 11.22 -59.97
C PRO A 236 -5.05 11.83 -58.88
N LYS A 237 -4.73 13.11 -59.05
CA LYS A 237 -4.09 13.96 -58.03
C LYS A 237 -4.92 13.93 -56.75
N ARG A 238 -4.38 13.36 -55.68
CA ARG A 238 -4.97 13.44 -54.33
C ARG A 238 -4.30 14.55 -53.54
N THR A 239 -5.13 15.51 -53.16
CA THR A 239 -4.91 16.70 -52.34
C THR A 239 -4.16 16.39 -51.05
N LYS A 240 -3.22 17.28 -50.70
CA LYS A 240 -2.55 17.31 -49.39
C LYS A 240 -3.61 17.46 -48.30
N TYR A 241 -3.84 16.41 -47.53
CA TYR A 241 -4.58 16.49 -46.28
C TYR A 241 -3.60 16.97 -45.20
N GLN A 242 -3.88 18.15 -44.66
CA GLN A 242 -3.13 18.77 -43.58
C GLN A 242 -3.70 18.25 -42.26
N PRO A 243 -2.93 17.54 -41.42
CA PRO A 243 -3.44 17.11 -40.13
C PRO A 243 -3.74 18.33 -39.27
N ALA A 244 -4.98 18.46 -38.83
CA ALA A 244 -5.38 19.40 -37.80
C ALA A 244 -4.56 19.12 -36.53
N THR A 245 -3.98 20.18 -35.98
CA THR A 245 -3.27 20.20 -34.71
C THR A 245 -4.19 19.66 -33.61
N PRO A 246 -3.82 18.60 -32.86
CA PRO A 246 -4.54 18.26 -31.65
C PRO A 246 -4.35 19.38 -30.63
N ALA A 247 -5.45 19.83 -30.04
CA ALA A 247 -5.44 20.67 -28.86
C ALA A 247 -4.60 19.98 -27.77
N ASN A 248 -3.82 20.78 -27.04
CA ASN A 248 -3.02 20.33 -25.91
C ASN A 248 -3.92 19.82 -24.78
N ASP A 249 -4.35 18.57 -24.87
CA ASP A 249 -4.74 17.80 -23.69
C ASP A 249 -3.47 17.59 -22.88
N VAL A 250 -3.42 18.19 -21.70
CA VAL A 250 -2.41 17.88 -20.68
C VAL A 250 -2.70 16.46 -20.21
N ALA A 251 -2.20 15.48 -20.98
CA ALA A 251 -2.13 14.11 -20.56
C ALA A 251 -1.18 14.06 -19.36
N VAL A 252 -1.75 13.99 -18.16
CA VAL A 252 -1.02 13.61 -16.95
C VAL A 252 -0.49 12.21 -17.20
N THR A 253 0.77 12.12 -17.59
CA THR A 253 1.47 10.86 -17.82
C THR A 253 1.40 9.99 -16.57
N ALA A 254 1.08 8.73 -16.82
CA ALA A 254 0.95 7.63 -15.87
C ALA A 254 1.88 7.75 -14.66
N GLN A 255 1.31 7.54 -13.47
CA GLN A 255 2.08 7.30 -12.25
C GLN A 255 3.13 6.23 -12.57
N ALA A 256 4.40 6.60 -12.47
CA ALA A 256 5.50 5.66 -12.47
C ALA A 256 5.18 4.55 -11.45
N ASN A 257 5.45 3.29 -11.80
CA ASN A 257 5.29 2.18 -10.88
C ASN A 257 5.92 2.55 -9.53
N PRO A 258 5.25 2.26 -8.40
CA PRO A 258 5.76 2.61 -7.09
C PRO A 258 7.15 1.99 -6.90
N GLU A 259 8.16 2.85 -6.81
CA GLU A 259 9.55 2.45 -6.65
C GLU A 259 9.81 2.07 -5.18
N VAL A 260 10.31 0.84 -4.98
CA VAL A 260 10.73 0.36 -3.67
C VAL A 260 12.25 0.47 -3.60
N ASN A 261 12.75 1.25 -2.66
CA ASN A 261 14.18 1.34 -2.37
C ASN A 261 14.52 0.43 -1.18
N VAL A 262 15.69 -0.20 -1.18
CA VAL A 262 16.15 -1.06 -0.08
C VAL A 262 17.50 -0.55 0.42
N ALA A 263 17.56 -0.17 1.70
CA ALA A 263 18.78 0.26 2.36
C ALA A 263 18.99 -0.51 3.66
N ALA A 264 20.24 -0.65 4.11
CA ALA A 264 20.50 -1.22 5.43
C ALA A 264 19.90 -0.32 6.52
N VAL A 265 19.21 -0.94 7.48
CA VAL A 265 18.64 -0.26 8.65
C VAL A 265 19.25 -0.89 9.90
N PRO A 266 19.56 -0.10 10.94
CA PRO A 266 20.11 -0.66 12.17
C PRO A 266 19.04 -1.44 12.94
N PRO A 267 19.45 -2.29 13.90
CA PRO A 267 18.52 -3.04 14.74
C PRO A 267 17.53 -2.10 15.44
N SER A 268 16.28 -2.51 15.53
CA SER A 268 15.22 -1.75 16.21
C SER A 268 14.48 -2.61 17.22
N ALA A 269 14.09 -2.01 18.33
CA ALA A 269 13.39 -2.65 19.44
C ALA A 269 12.07 -1.93 19.76
N ILE A 270 11.09 -2.69 20.23
CA ILE A 270 9.77 -2.18 20.62
C ILE A 270 9.78 -1.92 22.13
N TYR A 271 9.21 -0.78 22.54
CA TYR A 271 9.00 -0.47 23.94
C TYR A 271 7.58 0.07 24.14
N VAL A 272 7.08 -0.05 25.37
CA VAL A 272 5.92 0.74 25.83
C VAL A 272 6.44 1.92 26.64
N GLN A 273 6.21 3.14 26.18
CA GLN A 273 6.49 4.34 26.95
C GLN A 273 5.28 4.64 27.83
N ALA A 274 5.44 4.50 29.15
CA ALA A 274 4.36 4.71 30.11
C ALA A 274 4.17 6.19 30.49
N GLY A 275 5.23 7.00 30.39
CA GLY A 275 5.17 8.43 30.72
C GLY A 275 6.50 9.14 30.46
N ALA A 276 6.46 10.47 30.55
CA ALA A 276 7.64 11.33 30.49
C ALA A 276 7.46 12.48 31.49
N PHE A 277 8.45 12.68 32.37
CA PHE A 277 8.34 13.63 33.48
C PHE A 277 9.52 14.60 33.47
N SER A 278 9.31 15.87 33.77
CA SER A 278 10.41 16.83 33.98
C SER A 278 11.13 16.62 35.31
N VAL A 279 10.47 15.98 36.28
CA VAL A 279 11.01 15.67 37.61
C VAL A 279 11.35 14.20 37.68
N TYR A 280 12.61 13.88 38.00
CA TYR A 280 13.11 12.51 38.05
C TYR A 280 12.35 11.63 39.05
N ASP A 281 12.02 12.14 40.23
CA ASP A 281 11.30 11.37 41.26
C ASP A 281 9.92 10.90 40.80
N ASN A 282 9.22 11.68 39.98
CA ASN A 282 7.95 11.26 39.39
C ASN A 282 8.15 10.07 38.43
N ALA A 283 9.23 10.10 37.63
CA ALA A 283 9.60 8.98 36.77
C ALA A 283 10.00 7.74 37.59
N LEU A 284 10.76 7.93 38.68
CA LEU A 284 11.17 6.85 39.58
C LEU A 284 9.97 6.20 40.27
N ASN A 285 9.01 6.99 40.75
CA ASN A 285 7.77 6.51 41.33
C ASN A 285 6.97 5.67 40.32
N LEU A 286 6.85 6.14 39.07
CA LEU A 286 6.16 5.35 38.05
C LEU A 286 6.92 4.05 37.72
N ARG A 287 8.24 4.12 37.54
CA ARG A 287 9.09 2.96 37.27
C ARG A 287 8.97 1.90 38.37
N ASN A 288 8.96 2.31 39.64
CA ASN A 288 8.81 1.42 40.79
C ASN A 288 7.39 0.84 40.94
N ARG A 289 6.36 1.45 40.31
CA ARG A 289 5.02 0.84 40.24
C ARG A 289 4.91 -0.19 39.12
N LEU A 290 5.62 0.04 38.01
CA LEU A 290 5.52 -0.78 36.81
C LEU A 290 6.58 -1.89 36.70
N PHE A 291 7.60 -1.92 37.58
CA PHE A 291 8.72 -2.87 37.49
C PHE A 291 8.30 -4.36 37.48
N ASN A 292 7.16 -4.69 38.09
CA ASN A 292 6.63 -6.05 38.13
C ASN A 292 5.95 -6.48 36.82
N LEU A 293 5.62 -5.53 35.93
CA LEU A 293 4.96 -5.83 34.67
C LEU A 293 5.96 -6.24 33.59
N ALA A 294 7.09 -5.55 33.50
CA ALA A 294 8.17 -5.80 32.56
C ALA A 294 9.44 -5.03 32.98
N PRO A 295 10.63 -5.40 32.46
CA PRO A 295 11.84 -4.61 32.64
C PRO A 295 11.60 -3.14 32.32
N THR A 296 11.79 -2.27 33.32
CA THR A 296 11.45 -0.85 33.23
C THR A 296 12.69 0.01 33.46
N LYS A 297 12.99 0.86 32.47
CA LYS A 297 14.12 1.82 32.49
C LYS A 297 13.61 3.26 32.47
N ILE A 298 14.42 4.17 33.01
CA ILE A 298 14.23 5.61 32.89
C ILE A 298 15.30 6.13 31.95
N GLU A 299 14.89 6.84 30.90
CA GLU A 299 15.80 7.40 29.90
C GLU A 299 15.61 8.91 29.78
N PRO A 300 16.66 9.71 30.04
CA PRO A 300 16.59 11.15 29.83
C PRO A 300 16.49 11.46 28.33
N ILE A 301 15.82 12.57 28.01
CA ILE A 301 15.84 13.21 26.70
C ILE A 301 15.71 14.71 26.86
N ASP A 302 16.54 15.45 26.13
CA ASP A 302 16.43 16.90 26.07
C ASP A 302 15.52 17.30 24.91
N VAL A 303 14.46 18.04 25.23
CA VAL A 303 13.52 18.59 24.26
C VAL A 303 13.49 20.09 24.46
N LYS A 304 14.01 20.85 23.48
CA LYS A 304 14.06 22.32 23.50
C LYS A 304 14.69 22.88 24.79
N GLY A 305 15.78 22.26 25.25
CA GLY A 305 16.52 22.66 26.44
C GLY A 305 15.91 22.22 27.78
N THR A 306 14.82 21.44 27.75
CA THR A 306 14.25 20.82 28.96
C THR A 306 14.49 19.32 28.95
N THR A 307 15.12 18.80 30.01
CA THR A 307 15.29 17.36 30.20
C THR A 307 13.99 16.71 30.69
N PHE A 308 13.54 15.68 29.98
CA PHE A 308 12.44 14.81 30.37
C PHE A 308 12.95 13.40 30.64
N TYR A 309 12.41 12.76 31.67
CA TYR A 309 12.70 11.39 32.06
C TYR A 309 11.58 10.47 31.56
N ARG A 310 11.86 9.73 30.49
CA ARG A 310 10.92 8.80 29.87
C ARG A 310 10.95 7.46 30.61
N VAL A 311 9.80 6.99 31.06
CA VAL A 311 9.65 5.66 31.67
C VAL A 311 9.23 4.66 30.60
N ARG A 312 10.07 3.67 30.34
CA ARG A 312 9.92 2.73 29.23
C ARG A 312 10.01 1.29 29.70
N LEU A 313 9.11 0.45 29.19
CA LEU A 313 9.04 -0.98 29.47
C LEU A 313 9.46 -1.76 28.22
N GLY A 314 10.40 -2.70 28.36
CA GLY A 314 10.96 -3.49 27.26
C GLY A 314 12.48 -3.66 27.37
N PRO A 315 13.16 -4.13 26.30
CA PRO A 315 12.64 -4.31 24.93
C PRO A 315 11.63 -5.46 24.81
N LEU A 316 10.75 -5.37 23.80
CA LEU A 316 9.72 -6.36 23.48
C LEU A 316 10.00 -6.96 22.10
N ALA A 317 9.74 -8.25 21.94
CA ALA A 317 10.12 -8.99 20.74
C ALA A 317 9.09 -8.82 19.61
N THR A 318 7.82 -8.70 19.95
CA THR A 318 6.73 -8.71 18.96
C THR A 318 5.69 -7.62 19.21
N VAL A 319 5.00 -7.21 18.14
CA VAL A 319 3.91 -6.23 18.21
C VAL A 319 2.75 -6.72 19.09
N PRO A 320 2.27 -7.99 19.01
CA PRO A 320 1.22 -8.47 19.91
C PRO A 320 1.62 -8.44 21.39
N GLU A 321 2.88 -8.73 21.73
CA GLU A 321 3.38 -8.62 23.10
C GLU A 321 3.34 -7.16 23.59
N ALA A 322 3.72 -6.21 22.72
CA ALA A 322 3.63 -4.78 23.01
C ALA A 322 2.21 -4.28 23.18
N ASP A 323 1.25 -4.79 22.40
CA ASP A 323 -0.17 -4.48 22.56
C ASP A 323 -0.68 -4.95 23.94
N VAL A 324 -0.38 -6.20 24.32
CA VAL A 324 -0.79 -6.75 25.63
C VAL A 324 -0.15 -5.98 26.79
N LEU A 325 1.13 -5.62 26.69
CA LEU A 325 1.78 -4.83 27.73
C LEU A 325 1.20 -3.41 27.80
N LEU A 326 0.92 -2.79 26.66
CA LEU A 326 0.28 -1.48 26.62
C LEU A 326 -1.08 -1.52 27.34
N ASP A 327 -1.92 -2.51 27.05
CA ASP A 327 -3.23 -2.66 27.70
C ASP A 327 -3.09 -2.80 29.23
N ARG A 328 -2.08 -3.56 29.70
CA ARG A 328 -1.78 -3.68 31.14
C ARG A 328 -1.34 -2.35 31.75
N VAL A 329 -0.48 -1.59 31.06
CA VAL A 329 -0.02 -0.28 31.53
C VAL A 329 -1.17 0.72 31.56
N LEU A 330 -2.02 0.76 30.53
CA LEU A 330 -3.21 1.60 30.49
C LEU A 330 -4.17 1.27 31.64
N ALA A 331 -4.35 -0.02 31.99
CA ALA A 331 -5.17 -0.45 33.11
C ALA A 331 -4.65 0.03 34.49
N THR A 332 -3.39 0.45 34.59
CA THR A 332 -2.85 1.10 35.81
C THR A 332 -3.15 2.59 35.92
N GLY A 333 -3.87 3.16 34.95
CA GLY A 333 -4.23 4.59 34.90
C GLY A 333 -3.28 5.46 34.06
N GLN A 334 -2.29 4.87 33.40
CA GLN A 334 -1.36 5.60 32.53
C GLN A 334 -1.94 5.81 31.13
N THR A 335 -2.98 6.64 31.02
CA THR A 335 -3.76 6.86 29.79
C THR A 335 -2.96 7.43 28.61
N GLY A 336 -1.81 8.06 28.88
CA GLY A 336 -0.88 8.56 27.86
C GLY A 336 0.15 7.53 27.37
N ALA A 337 0.07 6.27 27.84
CA ALA A 337 1.01 5.24 27.44
C ALA A 337 0.87 4.89 25.95
N ARG A 338 1.99 4.61 25.29
CA ARG A 338 2.02 4.26 23.86
C ARG A 338 3.16 3.32 23.50
N VAL A 339 2.97 2.53 22.44
CA VAL A 339 4.05 1.75 21.82
C VAL A 339 4.97 2.69 21.04
N ILE A 340 6.28 2.51 21.22
CA ILE A 340 7.32 3.21 20.46
C ILE A 340 8.30 2.20 19.88
N VAL A 341 8.97 2.59 18.79
CA VAL A 341 10.09 1.84 18.22
C VAL A 341 11.34 2.67 18.35
N GLU A 342 12.41 2.07 18.85
CA GLU A 342 13.71 2.70 19.02
C GLU A 342 14.77 1.92 18.26
N CYS A 343 15.62 2.64 17.54
CA CYS A 343 16.75 2.07 16.82
C CYS A 343 18.01 2.08 17.68
N ALA A 344 18.80 1.01 17.56
CA ALA A 344 20.09 0.91 18.21
C ALA A 344 21.03 2.01 17.67
N GLY A 345 21.73 2.70 18.56
CA GLY A 345 22.67 3.77 18.17
C GLY A 345 22.05 5.17 18.01
N ALA A 346 20.77 5.37 18.36
CA ALA A 346 20.06 6.65 18.23
C ALA A 346 20.62 7.84 19.06
N GLY A 347 21.82 7.72 19.64
CA GLY A 347 22.59 8.85 20.16
C GLY A 347 23.16 9.75 19.05
N GLU A 348 23.32 9.23 17.83
CA GLU A 348 23.69 9.99 16.63
C GLU A 348 22.63 9.74 15.54
N MET A 349 21.76 10.72 15.32
CA MET A 349 20.76 10.68 14.24
C MET A 349 21.48 10.71 12.88
N THR A 350 21.57 9.56 12.21
CA THR A 350 22.05 9.52 10.83
C THR A 350 20.95 9.88 9.83
N ALA A 351 21.35 10.19 8.59
CA ALA A 351 20.44 10.51 7.48
C ALA A 351 19.42 9.39 7.17
N ALA A 352 19.67 8.15 7.62
CA ALA A 352 18.75 7.04 7.46
C ALA A 352 17.65 6.99 8.54
N GLY A 353 17.70 7.89 9.54
CA GLY A 353 16.66 8.06 10.58
C GLY A 353 16.53 6.93 11.58
N CYS A 354 17.26 5.88 11.28
CA CYS A 354 18.11 5.10 12.13
C CYS A 354 19.39 4.95 11.29
#